data_AF-A0A2P7BB97-F1
#
_entry.id   AF-A0A2P7BB97-F1
#
_cell.length_a   1.000
_cell.length_b   1.000
_cell.length_c   1.000
_cell.angle_alpha   90.00
_cell.angle_beta   90.00
_cell.angle_gamma   90.00
#
_symmetry.space_group_name_H-M   'P 1'
#
loop_
_entity.id
_entity.type
_entity.pdbx_description
1 polymer ?
#
loop_
_entity_poly.entity_id
_entity_poly.type
_entity_poly.pdbx_seq_one_letter_code
_entity_poly.pdbx_strand_id
1 'polypeptide(L)'
;MKGKYAELRETSPVKTSLKTIKVRVRRLDTILADHEPQLRRVDILAVDVEGWELNVMRGFSLNRYRPMVVILENLFDSPDYVEYMKGCGYSLWSKLPPNDIYVRDQSQIANAWGAVKRRLKLA
;
A
#
# COMPACT_ATOMS: atom_id res chain seq x y z
N MET A 1 1.83 8.88 14.27
CA MET A 1 1.62 7.48 13.84
C MET A 1 2.54 6.47 14.54
N LYS A 2 3.88 6.60 14.51
CA LYS A 2 4.81 5.62 15.12
C LYS A 2 4.55 5.26 16.59
N GLY A 3 4.13 6.21 17.42
CA GLY A 3 3.78 5.95 18.82
C GLY A 3 2.61 4.97 18.98
N LYS A 4 1.62 5.03 18.08
CA LYS A 4 0.40 4.20 18.16
C LYS A 4 0.67 2.70 17.98
N TYR A 5 1.64 2.33 17.14
CA TYR A 5 2.04 0.92 16.98
C TYR A 5 2.75 0.38 18.24
N ALA A 6 3.54 1.21 18.93
CA ALA A 6 4.15 0.82 20.20
C ALA A 6 3.09 0.66 21.30
N GLU A 7 2.16 1.63 21.40
CA GLU A 7 1.01 1.58 22.31
C GLU A 7 0.15 0.32 22.07
N LEU A 8 -0.15 0.00 20.80
CA LEU A 8 -0.91 -1.21 20.45
C LEU A 8 -0.22 -2.47 20.96
N ARG A 9 1.11 -2.57 20.88
CA ARG A 9 1.86 -3.73 21.36
C ARG A 9 1.84 -3.87 22.89
N GLU A 10 1.76 -2.76 23.62
CA GLU A 10 1.62 -2.78 25.08
C GLU A 10 0.28 -3.39 25.55
N THR A 11 -0.76 -3.32 24.70
CA THR A 11 -2.07 -3.93 25.00
C THR A 11 -2.09 -5.46 24.80
N SER A 12 -1.02 -6.05 24.25
CA SER A 12 -0.96 -7.50 23.98
C SER A 12 -0.87 -8.31 25.28
N PRO A 13 -1.65 -9.40 25.43
CA PRO A 13 -1.52 -10.30 26.58
C PRO A 13 -0.18 -11.05 26.60
N VAL A 14 0.55 -11.05 25.47
CA VAL A 14 1.88 -11.64 25.36
C VAL A 14 2.94 -10.58 25.68
N LYS A 15 3.55 -10.69 26.87
CA LYS A 15 4.68 -9.84 27.26
C LYS A 15 5.89 -10.16 26.38
N THR A 16 6.21 -9.25 25.48
CA THR A 16 7.39 -9.33 24.61
C THR A 16 8.38 -8.25 25.01
N SER A 17 9.68 -8.57 25.09
CA SER A 17 10.71 -7.56 25.32
C SER A 17 10.99 -6.79 24.04
N LEU A 18 10.98 -5.45 24.11
CA LEU A 18 11.27 -4.59 22.98
C LEU A 18 12.70 -4.06 23.07
N LYS A 19 13.41 -4.08 21.94
CA LYS A 19 14.73 -3.47 21.80
C LYS A 19 14.76 -2.62 20.55
N THR A 20 15.13 -1.36 20.69
CA THR A 20 15.40 -0.48 19.55
C THR A 20 16.76 -0.79 18.96
N ILE A 21 16.79 -1.07 17.66
CA ILE A 21 18.02 -1.25 16.88
C ILE A 21 18.07 -0.22 15.75
N LYS A 22 19.28 0.15 15.34
CA LYS A 22 19.49 0.94 14.12
C LYS A 22 19.54 0.00 12.92
N VAL A 23 18.70 0.26 11.92
CA VAL A 23 18.70 -0.48 10.65
C VAL A 23 18.99 0.47 9.49
N ARG A 24 19.63 -0.04 8.45
CA ARG A 24 19.78 0.70 7.19
C ARG A 24 18.47 0.61 6.43
N VAL A 25 17.98 1.74 5.93
CA VAL A 25 16.78 1.82 5.10
C VAL A 25 17.17 2.12 3.66
N ARG A 26 16.40 1.60 2.72
CA ARG A 26 16.53 1.87 1.28
C ARG A 26 15.17 2.23 0.72
N ARG A 27 15.15 3.05 -0.34
CA ARG A 27 13.92 3.28 -1.11
C ARG A 27 13.57 2.00 -1.86
N LEU A 28 12.27 1.69 -1.96
CA LEU A 28 11.78 0.58 -2.78
C LEU A 28 12.28 0.70 -4.23
N ASP A 29 12.33 1.92 -4.77
CA ASP A 29 12.88 2.20 -6.10
C ASP A 29 14.30 1.66 -6.31
N THR A 30 15.19 1.80 -5.32
CA THR A 30 16.58 1.36 -5.48
C THR A 30 16.70 -0.15 -5.31
N ILE A 31 15.86 -0.75 -4.46
CA ILE A 31 15.76 -2.21 -4.36
C ILE A 31 15.30 -2.79 -5.71
N LEU A 32 14.24 -2.24 -6.31
CA LEU A 32 13.76 -2.69 -7.62
C LEU A 32 14.77 -2.43 -8.73
N ALA A 33 15.50 -1.32 -8.70
CA ALA A 33 16.53 -1.06 -9.71
C ALA A 33 17.67 -2.09 -9.67
N ASP A 34 18.08 -2.54 -8.47
CA ASP A 34 19.17 -3.50 -8.29
C ASP A 34 18.75 -4.93 -8.65
N HIS A 35 17.53 -5.32 -8.25
CA HIS A 35 17.08 -6.71 -8.34
C HIS A 35 16.18 -6.98 -9.55
N GLU A 36 15.44 -5.97 -10.00
CA GLU A 36 14.45 -6.07 -11.08
C GLU A 36 14.58 -4.90 -12.08
N PRO A 37 15.76 -4.69 -12.71
CA PRO A 37 16.04 -3.51 -13.54
C PRO A 37 15.13 -3.39 -14.77
N GLN A 38 14.57 -4.51 -15.23
CA GLN A 38 13.67 -4.57 -16.37
C GLN A 38 12.20 -4.31 -16.00
N LEU A 39 11.87 -4.25 -14.70
CA LEU A 39 10.51 -3.98 -14.25
C LEU A 39 10.06 -2.58 -14.67
N ARG A 40 9.07 -2.53 -15.57
CA ARG A 40 8.48 -1.27 -16.07
C ARG A 40 7.12 -0.98 -15.49
N ARG A 41 6.43 -1.99 -14.96
CA ARG A 41 5.06 -1.88 -14.49
C ARG A 41 4.82 -2.84 -13.33
N VAL A 42 4.04 -2.39 -12.37
CA VAL A 42 3.51 -3.19 -11.28
C VAL A 42 2.01 -3.29 -11.47
N ASP A 43 1.43 -4.47 -11.35
CA ASP A 43 -0.04 -4.61 -11.35
C ASP A 43 -0.60 -4.23 -9.98
N ILE A 44 -0.04 -4.84 -8.93
CA ILE A 44 -0.46 -4.65 -7.54
C ILE A 44 0.77 -4.34 -6.69
N LEU A 45 0.71 -3.26 -5.92
CA LEU A 45 1.68 -2.92 -4.87
C LEU A 45 0.96 -2.99 -3.52
N ALA A 46 1.33 -3.96 -2.68
CA ALA A 46 0.89 -4.03 -1.30
C ALA A 46 2.01 -3.58 -0.36
N VAL A 47 1.69 -2.69 0.60
CA VAL A 47 2.65 -2.11 1.54
C VAL A 47 2.12 -2.25 2.96
N ASP A 48 2.85 -3.03 3.74
CA ASP A 48 2.70 -3.21 5.18
C ASP A 48 4.11 -3.11 5.78
N VAL A 49 4.40 -1.98 6.43
CA VAL A 49 5.72 -1.66 6.98
C VAL A 49 5.61 -1.02 8.36
N GLU A 50 4.55 -1.37 9.10
CA GLU A 50 4.34 -1.04 10.51
C GLU A 50 4.43 0.48 10.76
N GLY A 51 3.70 1.26 9.96
CA GLY A 51 3.54 2.71 10.14
C GLY A 51 4.48 3.59 9.33
N TRP A 52 5.16 3.02 8.33
CA TRP A 52 6.05 3.72 7.39
C TRP A 52 5.50 3.72 5.95
N GLU A 53 4.24 3.36 5.74
CA GLU A 53 3.64 3.17 4.41
C GLU A 53 3.76 4.47 3.60
N LEU A 54 3.41 5.62 4.18
CA LEU A 54 3.56 6.91 3.51
C LEU A 54 5.02 7.29 3.22
N ASN A 55 5.99 6.82 4.02
CA ASN A 55 7.41 7.01 3.71
C ASN A 55 7.84 6.15 2.52
N VAL A 56 7.34 4.92 2.42
CA VAL A 56 7.54 4.07 1.24
C VAL A 56 6.96 4.77 0.01
N MET A 57 5.72 5.26 0.09
CA MET A 57 5.05 5.90 -1.04
C MET A 57 5.74 7.19 -1.49
N ARG A 58 6.17 8.05 -0.56
CA ARG A 58 6.99 9.25 -0.87
C ARG A 58 8.31 8.92 -1.56
N GLY A 59 8.87 7.75 -1.25
CA GLY A 59 10.10 7.25 -1.84
C GLY A 59 9.89 6.40 -3.08
N PHE A 60 8.65 6.18 -3.55
CA PHE A 60 8.36 5.27 -4.65
C PHE A 60 7.97 6.02 -5.93
N SER A 61 8.58 5.67 -7.05
CA SER A 61 8.35 6.31 -8.34
C SER A 61 7.04 5.82 -8.98
N LEU A 62 5.90 6.30 -8.47
CA LEU A 62 4.56 5.94 -8.95
C LEU A 62 4.34 6.19 -10.45
N ASN A 63 5.03 7.17 -11.04
CA ASN A 63 4.96 7.44 -12.48
C ASN A 63 5.80 6.47 -13.32
N ARG A 64 6.85 5.89 -12.74
CA ARG A 64 7.70 4.89 -13.41
C ARG A 64 7.01 3.53 -13.41
N TYR A 65 6.67 3.02 -12.23
CA TYR A 65 6.15 1.65 -12.06
C TYR A 65 4.63 1.55 -12.22
N ARG A 66 3.91 2.67 -12.15
CA ARG A 66 2.48 2.79 -12.46
C ARG A 66 1.60 1.64 -11.93
N PRO A 67 1.62 1.35 -10.60
CA PRO A 67 0.71 0.36 -10.05
C PRO A 67 -0.74 0.61 -10.48
N MET A 68 -1.45 -0.45 -10.87
CA MET A 68 -2.89 -0.35 -11.10
C MET A 68 -3.62 -0.23 -9.77
N VAL A 69 -3.20 -1.07 -8.82
CA VAL A 69 -3.74 -1.16 -7.47
C VAL A 69 -2.61 -0.91 -6.48
N VAL A 70 -2.87 -0.07 -5.48
CA VAL A 70 -2.02 0.11 -4.31
C VAL A 70 -2.83 -0.26 -3.08
N ILE A 71 -2.30 -1.14 -2.25
CA ILE A 71 -2.90 -1.55 -0.98
C ILE A 71 -1.97 -1.04 0.12
N LEU A 72 -2.50 -0.18 1.00
CA LEU A 72 -1.74 0.34 2.14
C LEU A 72 -2.39 -0.16 3.43
N GLU A 73 -1.60 -0.72 4.33
CA GLU A 73 -2.04 -0.93 5.70
C GLU A 73 -2.26 0.45 6.36
N ASN A 74 -3.51 0.78 6.66
CA ASN A 74 -3.90 1.99 7.37
C ASN A 74 -4.58 1.62 8.69
N LEU A 75 -3.82 0.94 9.56
CA LEU A 75 -4.30 0.35 10.81
C LEU A 75 -5.08 1.31 11.71
N PHE A 76 -4.76 2.60 11.66
CA PHE A 76 -5.37 3.64 12.50
C PHE A 76 -6.34 4.56 11.76
N ASP A 77 -6.78 4.15 10.56
CA ASP A 77 -7.72 4.89 9.70
C ASP A 77 -7.35 6.37 9.52
N SER A 78 -6.05 6.64 9.29
CA SER A 78 -5.55 8.01 9.13
C SER A 78 -6.00 8.61 7.79
N PRO A 79 -6.57 9.84 7.79
CA PRO A 79 -6.97 10.50 6.55
C PRO A 79 -5.77 10.88 5.65
N ASP A 80 -4.57 10.99 6.23
CA ASP A 80 -3.33 11.33 5.53
C ASP A 80 -3.04 10.39 4.34
N TYR A 81 -3.47 9.12 4.45
CA TYR A 81 -3.26 8.11 3.42
C TYR A 81 -4.10 8.43 2.19
N VAL A 82 -5.37 8.73 2.40
CA VAL A 82 -6.32 9.09 1.35
C VAL A 82 -5.90 10.40 0.68
N GLU A 83 -5.53 11.41 1.46
CA GLU A 83 -5.08 12.70 0.95
C GLU A 83 -3.82 12.56 0.09
N TYR A 84 -2.81 11.84 0.60
CA TYR A 84 -1.56 11.63 -0.11
C TYR A 84 -1.77 10.86 -1.43
N MET A 85 -2.54 9.77 -1.39
CA MET A 85 -2.80 8.94 -2.56
C MET A 85 -3.63 9.70 -3.62
N LYS A 86 -4.59 10.51 -3.19
CA LYS A 86 -5.33 11.43 -4.06
C LYS A 86 -4.41 12.42 -4.77
N GLY A 87 -3.46 13.02 -4.04
CA GLY A 87 -2.43 13.90 -4.62
C GLY A 87 -1.53 13.18 -5.63
N CYS A 88 -1.37 11.86 -5.51
CA CYS A 88 -0.61 11.03 -6.43
C CYS A 88 -1.43 10.50 -7.62
N GLY A 89 -2.69 10.93 -7.78
CA GLY A 89 -3.57 10.50 -8.87
C GLY A 89 -4.20 9.12 -8.67
N TYR A 90 -4.35 8.67 -7.42
CA TYR A 90 -5.09 7.45 -7.08
C TYR A 90 -6.36 7.82 -6.31
N SER A 91 -7.42 7.05 -6.52
CA SER A 91 -8.67 7.16 -5.76
C SER A 91 -8.82 5.97 -4.83
N LEU A 92 -9.32 6.21 -3.61
CA LEU A 92 -9.74 5.13 -2.73
C LEU A 92 -10.91 4.38 -3.39
N TRP A 93 -10.74 3.08 -3.61
CA TRP A 93 -11.74 2.22 -4.24
C TRP A 93 -12.55 1.46 -3.20
N SER A 94 -11.88 0.87 -2.21
CA SER A 94 -12.52 0.11 -1.14
C SER A 94 -11.66 0.10 0.11
N LYS A 95 -12.29 -0.14 1.26
CA LYS A 95 -11.61 -0.43 2.52
C LYS A 95 -11.90 -1.87 2.91
N LEU A 96 -10.84 -2.65 3.10
CA LEU A 96 -10.88 -3.97 3.74
C LEU A 96 -10.01 -3.88 5.00
N PRO A 97 -10.53 -3.33 6.11
CA PRO A 97 -9.71 -2.98 7.27
C PRO A 97 -8.80 -4.12 7.73
N PRO A 98 -7.52 -3.83 8.06
CA PRO A 98 -6.92 -2.49 8.16
C PRO A 98 -6.46 -1.88 6.81
N ASN A 99 -6.76 -2.51 5.68
CA ASN A 99 -6.22 -2.13 4.38
C ASN A 99 -7.11 -1.15 3.61
N ASP A 100 -6.51 -0.06 3.15
CA ASP A 100 -7.09 0.83 2.15
C ASP A 100 -6.63 0.40 0.75
N ILE A 101 -7.57 0.27 -0.18
CA ILE A 101 -7.31 -0.16 -1.56
C ILE A 101 -7.52 1.02 -2.49
N TYR A 102 -6.44 1.43 -3.15
CA TYR A 102 -6.38 2.56 -4.07
C TYR A 102 -6.21 2.11 -5.51
N VAL A 103 -6.88 2.79 -6.43
CA VAL A 103 -6.72 2.57 -7.88
C VAL A 103 -6.44 3.86 -8.63
N ARG A 104 -5.64 3.74 -9.69
CA ARG A 104 -5.31 4.87 -10.56
C ARG A 104 -6.48 5.32 -11.44
N ASP A 105 -7.27 4.35 -11.90
CA ASP A 105 -8.42 4.58 -12.78
C ASP A 105 -9.53 3.58 -12.42
N GLN A 106 -10.64 4.09 -11.88
CA GLN A 106 -11.77 3.26 -11.47
C GLN A 106 -12.44 2.55 -12.65
N SER A 107 -12.37 3.11 -13.86
CA SER A 107 -12.96 2.50 -15.05
C SER A 107 -12.28 1.17 -15.40
N GLN A 108 -10.98 1.02 -15.09
CA GLN A 108 -10.25 -0.23 -15.31
C GLN A 108 -10.81 -1.38 -14.46
N ILE A 109 -11.21 -1.10 -13.22
CA ILE A 109 -11.84 -2.12 -12.37
C ILE A 109 -13.22 -2.49 -12.90
N ALA A 110 -14.06 -1.51 -13.24
CA ALA A 110 -15.40 -1.77 -13.76
C ALA A 110 -15.37 -2.65 -15.02
N ASN A 111 -14.42 -2.37 -15.93
CA ASN A 111 -14.21 -3.15 -17.15
C ASN A 111 -13.74 -4.58 -16.85
N ALA A 112 -12.79 -4.75 -15.92
CA ALA A 112 -12.31 -6.06 -15.50
C ALA A 112 -13.44 -6.90 -14.88
N TRP A 113 -14.24 -6.30 -14.00
CA TRP A 113 -15.38 -6.99 -13.39
C TRP A 113 -16.46 -7.37 -14.42
N GLY A 114 -16.74 -6.49 -15.38
CA GLY A 114 -17.61 -6.80 -16.51
C GLY A 114 -17.11 -8.00 -17.33
N ALA A 115 -15.80 -8.12 -17.54
CA ALA A 115 -15.21 -9.28 -18.23
C ALA A 115 -15.34 -10.57 -17.40
N VAL A 116 -15.11 -10.50 -16.08
CA VAL A 116 -15.28 -11.63 -15.16
C VAL A 116 -16.73 -12.13 -15.16
N LYS A 117 -17.71 -11.22 -15.05
CA LYS A 117 -19.14 -11.57 -15.12
C LYS A 117 -19.50 -12.31 -16.41
N ARG A 118 -19.05 -11.79 -17.56
CA ARG A 118 -19.24 -12.43 -18.87
C ARG A 118 -18.63 -13.84 -18.91
N ARG A 119 -17.43 -14.01 -18.36
CA ARG A 119 -16.72 -15.31 -18.33
C ARG A 119 -17.39 -16.32 -17.41
N LEU A 120 -17.98 -15.86 -16.30
CA LEU A 120 -18.65 -16.71 -15.31
C LEU A 120 -20.15 -16.92 -15.58
N LYS A 121 -20.70 -16.36 -16.67
CA LYS A 121 -22.17 -16.32 -16.95
C LYS A 121 -23.00 -15.79 -15.78
N LEU A 122 -22.40 -14.94 -14.95
CA LEU A 122 -23.11 -14.24 -13.88
C LEU A 122 -23.78 -13.03 -14.52
N ALA A 123 -25.09 -13.13 -14.77
CA ALA A 123 -25.93 -12.00 -15.17
C ALA A 123 -26.09 -11.04 -13.98
#